data_AF-A0A225UVQ2-F1
#
_entry.id   AF-A0A225UVQ2-F1
#
_cell.length_a   1.000
_cell.length_b   1.000
_cell.length_c   1.000
_cell.angle_alpha   90.00
_cell.angle_beta   90.00
_cell.angle_gamma   90.00
#
_symmetry.space_group_name_H-M   'P 1'
#
loop_
_entity.id
_entity.type
_entity.pdbx_description
1 polymer ?
#
loop_
_entity_poly.entity_id
_entity_poly.type
_entity_poly.pdbx_seq_one_letter_code
_entity_poly.pdbx_strand_id
1 'polypeptide(L)'
;MKVVALLQATIVAVTVRQVATSNSDPTVGEGYSFLKDTVEGATEKLVGTLSPNVPTSTSTTQQGSTSGGFFAPFGTDGPSELFERNGSLEKFVPIINVALEALDQPIPTNDWWGNLIHVTDLKNVSNYAAWSNPYAVKLPREAPYGLQTCYSHTYQEIGPEVNGTVKYYNHSYHNDLTLSSEEFFSYEPTYEIYEWDEGGAKLRMCDEASGNCMDSALVSGMAFVSAKYDGLTPRIDTEHNITLVDNSAPGKFVIHLNNSQTWVLYGSDRSLSLRVEKSVVFSVNASGSSLVADKGYTGTIRVALLPEDAADDTVYDEFASCMVLGGSVSMESRTGYSLHWKVEGSTCESIGLLHFALPHQVDSLTGSPTKTTSPGAVVLHSPTRGLMVGQVSTNPIWSFMEPEADFEVDFYPTRKPSPWIVMETDMLR
;
A
#
# COMPACT_ATOMS: atom_id res chain seq x y z
N MET A 1 30.30 57.45 -21.74
CA MET A 1 30.61 56.58 -22.89
C MET A 1 29.53 55.52 -22.96
N LYS A 2 28.73 55.57 -24.03
CA LYS A 2 27.75 54.56 -24.40
C LYS A 2 28.51 53.37 -24.95
N VAL A 3 28.25 52.17 -24.44
CA VAL A 3 28.55 50.93 -25.16
C VAL A 3 27.25 50.17 -25.28
N VAL A 4 26.71 50.27 -26.49
CA VAL A 4 25.57 49.55 -27.03
C VAL A 4 26.04 48.11 -27.26
N ALA A 5 25.33 47.14 -26.67
CA ALA A 5 25.47 45.74 -27.04
C ALA A 5 24.09 45.24 -27.50
N LEU A 6 24.08 44.77 -28.75
CA LEU A 6 22.94 44.34 -29.55
C LEU A 6 22.06 43.30 -28.82
N LEU A 7 20.74 43.57 -28.75
CA LEU A 7 19.74 42.52 -28.70
C LEU A 7 19.72 41.81 -30.06
N GLN A 8 20.13 40.54 -30.12
CA GLN A 8 19.73 39.66 -31.20
C GLN A 8 18.33 39.11 -30.89
N ALA A 9 17.35 39.52 -31.68
CA ALA A 9 16.02 38.95 -31.68
C ALA A 9 16.09 37.57 -32.37
N THR A 10 16.02 36.50 -31.59
CA THR A 10 15.87 35.15 -32.13
C THR A 10 14.40 34.95 -32.50
N ILE A 11 14.13 34.95 -33.80
CA ILE A 11 12.83 34.54 -34.37
C ILE A 11 12.67 33.04 -34.08
N VAL A 12 11.82 32.68 -33.12
CA VAL A 12 11.34 31.30 -32.98
C VAL A 12 10.28 31.11 -34.06
N ALA A 13 10.65 30.41 -35.12
CA ALA A 13 9.68 29.89 -36.08
C ALA A 13 8.80 28.87 -35.37
N VAL A 14 7.54 29.23 -35.12
CA VAL A 14 6.49 28.29 -34.72
C VAL A 14 6.20 27.39 -35.92
N THR A 15 6.89 26.25 -36.00
CA THR A 15 6.45 25.15 -36.84
C THR A 15 5.27 24.49 -36.16
N VAL A 16 4.07 24.83 -36.64
CA VAL A 16 2.85 24.07 -36.37
C VAL A 16 3.06 22.67 -36.93
N ARG A 17 3.48 21.71 -36.10
CA ARG A 17 3.32 20.29 -36.41
C ARG A 17 1.86 19.97 -36.19
N GLN A 18 1.11 19.92 -37.29
CA GLN A 18 -0.11 19.13 -37.33
C GLN A 18 0.25 17.71 -36.92
N VAL A 19 -0.31 17.25 -35.81
CA VAL A 19 -0.32 15.84 -35.45
C VAL A 19 -1.26 15.17 -36.46
N ALA A 20 -0.67 14.60 -37.50
CA ALA A 20 -1.35 13.56 -38.26
C ALA A 20 -1.42 12.35 -37.33
N THR A 21 -2.63 11.95 -36.96
CA THR A 21 -2.92 10.67 -36.33
C THR A 21 -2.31 9.55 -37.18
N SER A 22 -1.26 8.90 -36.69
CA SER A 22 -0.74 7.70 -37.35
C SER A 22 -1.70 6.55 -37.07
N ASN A 23 -2.60 6.29 -38.02
CA ASN A 23 -3.22 4.99 -38.18
C ASN A 23 -2.16 4.04 -38.74
N SER A 24 -1.37 3.44 -37.85
CA SER A 24 -0.54 2.29 -38.19
C SER A 24 -0.76 1.24 -37.12
N ASP A 25 -1.84 0.49 -37.32
CA ASP A 25 -1.99 -0.86 -36.76
C ASP A 25 -0.71 -1.66 -37.12
N PRO A 26 -0.12 -2.42 -36.20
CA PRO A 26 0.96 -3.33 -36.57
C PRO A 26 0.38 -4.36 -37.55
N THR A 27 0.83 -4.29 -38.80
CA THR A 27 0.56 -5.29 -39.83
C THR A 27 1.04 -6.64 -39.34
N VAL A 28 0.10 -7.46 -38.86
CA VAL A 28 0.30 -8.89 -38.67
C VAL A 28 0.59 -9.47 -40.05
N GLY A 29 1.77 -10.08 -40.23
CA GLY A 29 2.28 -10.51 -41.53
C GLY A 29 1.25 -11.31 -42.34
N GLU A 30 1.30 -11.17 -43.68
CA GLU A 30 0.42 -11.90 -44.60
C GLU A 30 0.49 -13.41 -44.31
N GLY A 31 -0.60 -13.94 -43.74
CA GLY A 31 -0.71 -15.35 -43.35
C GLY A 31 -1.48 -15.60 -42.04
N TYR A 32 -1.72 -14.58 -41.22
CA TYR A 32 -2.49 -14.76 -39.98
C TYR A 32 -4.00 -14.78 -40.26
N SER A 33 -4.63 -15.94 -40.14
CA SER A 33 -6.08 -16.13 -40.18
C SER A 33 -6.57 -16.46 -38.78
N PHE A 34 -7.44 -15.63 -38.21
CA PHE A 34 -8.01 -15.76 -36.86
C PHE A 34 -8.90 -17.01 -36.67
N LEU A 35 -9.03 -17.88 -37.69
CA LEU A 35 -9.96 -19.02 -37.70
C LEU A 35 -9.29 -20.37 -37.95
N LYS A 36 -7.96 -20.50 -37.76
CA LYS A 36 -7.25 -21.72 -38.21
C LYS A 36 -7.08 -22.84 -37.19
N ASP A 37 -7.35 -22.61 -35.90
CA ASP A 37 -7.27 -23.67 -34.88
C ASP A 37 -8.65 -23.90 -34.26
N THR A 38 -9.36 -24.90 -34.79
CA THR A 38 -10.58 -25.45 -34.21
C THR A 38 -10.28 -26.16 -32.89
N VAL A 39 -11.24 -26.06 -31.97
CA VAL A 39 -11.20 -26.52 -30.56
C VAL A 39 -10.91 -28.03 -30.38
N GLU A 40 -10.93 -28.84 -31.45
CA GLU A 40 -10.62 -30.28 -31.42
C GLU A 40 -9.19 -30.60 -30.95
N GLY A 41 -8.19 -29.77 -31.29
CA GLY A 41 -6.79 -30.04 -30.92
C GLY A 41 -6.44 -29.79 -29.45
N ALA A 42 -7.26 -29.02 -28.73
CA ALA A 42 -7.05 -28.73 -27.31
C ALA A 42 -7.66 -29.80 -26.39
N THR A 43 -8.68 -30.54 -26.88
CA THR A 43 -9.38 -31.55 -26.09
C THR A 43 -8.62 -32.88 -25.99
N GLU A 44 -7.78 -33.23 -26.97
CA GLU A 44 -6.97 -34.47 -26.94
C GLU A 44 -5.76 -34.41 -25.98
N LYS A 45 -5.33 -33.22 -25.54
CA LYS A 45 -4.26 -33.08 -24.53
C LYS A 45 -4.74 -33.12 -23.08
N LEU A 46 -6.04 -33.00 -22.82
CA LEU A 46 -6.63 -32.98 -21.48
C LEU A 46 -7.19 -34.34 -21.04
N VAL A 47 -7.29 -35.31 -21.95
CA VAL A 47 -7.69 -36.69 -21.60
C VAL A 47 -6.43 -37.55 -21.42
N GLY A 48 -5.65 -37.23 -20.39
CA GLY A 48 -4.68 -38.15 -19.83
C GLY A 48 -5.41 -39.27 -19.10
N THR A 49 -5.14 -40.51 -19.49
CA THR A 49 -5.69 -41.76 -18.98
C THR A 49 -5.75 -41.82 -17.45
N LEU A 50 -6.97 -41.80 -16.90
CA LEU A 50 -7.25 -42.21 -15.52
C LEU A 50 -6.87 -43.70 -15.36
N SER A 51 -5.73 -43.98 -14.73
CA SER A 51 -5.39 -45.31 -14.21
C SER A 51 -5.39 -45.26 -12.68
N PRO A 52 -5.87 -46.31 -11.99
CA PRO A 52 -6.04 -46.29 -10.54
C PRO A 52 -4.68 -46.35 -9.83
N ASN A 53 -4.45 -45.38 -8.93
CA ASN A 53 -3.27 -45.26 -8.09
C ASN A 53 -3.09 -46.47 -7.16
N VAL A 54 -1.88 -47.04 -7.15
CA VAL A 54 -1.31 -47.76 -6.00
C VAL A 54 -0.18 -46.88 -5.46
N PRO A 55 -0.14 -46.57 -4.15
CA PRO A 55 0.82 -45.61 -3.61
C PRO A 55 2.20 -46.26 -3.47
N THR A 56 3.22 -45.61 -4.04
CA THR A 56 4.62 -45.87 -3.67
C THR A 56 5.16 -44.68 -2.89
N SER A 57 5.79 -44.98 -1.78
CA SER A 57 6.22 -44.10 -0.71
C SER A 57 7.39 -43.16 -1.04
N THR A 58 7.26 -41.94 -0.51
CA THR A 58 8.30 -41.05 0.06
C THR A 58 9.38 -40.42 -0.83
N SER A 59 9.31 -39.10 -0.95
CA SER A 59 10.37 -38.20 -0.46
C SER A 59 9.73 -37.01 0.28
N THR A 60 10.08 -36.87 1.55
CA THR A 60 9.61 -35.84 2.48
C THR A 60 10.31 -34.51 2.20
N THR A 61 9.57 -33.55 1.66
CA THR A 61 9.74 -32.13 1.98
C THR A 61 8.64 -31.79 2.99
N GLN A 62 9.04 -31.37 4.19
CA GLN A 62 8.12 -30.94 5.25
C GLN A 62 7.32 -29.73 4.75
N GLN A 63 6.12 -30.00 4.24
CA GLN A 63 5.10 -28.99 4.01
C GLN A 63 4.50 -28.67 5.38
N GLY A 64 4.73 -27.45 5.88
CA GLY A 64 4.04 -26.97 7.08
C GLY A 64 2.53 -27.13 6.88
N SER A 65 1.86 -27.83 7.79
CA SER A 65 0.48 -28.32 7.62
C SER A 65 -0.59 -27.22 7.74
N THR A 66 -0.26 -25.96 7.44
CA THR A 66 -1.09 -24.79 7.76
C THR A 66 -2.04 -24.35 6.64
N SER A 67 -1.92 -24.87 5.41
CA SER A 67 -2.71 -24.36 4.26
C SER A 67 -3.47 -25.41 3.44
N GLY A 68 -3.75 -26.61 3.99
CA GLY A 68 -4.62 -27.61 3.35
C GLY A 68 -4.26 -28.05 1.92
N GLY A 69 -3.06 -27.74 1.43
CA GLY A 69 -2.66 -27.90 0.03
C GLY A 69 -3.08 -26.78 -0.93
N PHE A 70 -3.85 -25.78 -0.48
CA PHE A 70 -4.35 -24.68 -1.33
C PHE A 70 -3.25 -23.73 -1.82
N PHE A 71 -2.15 -23.61 -1.08
CA PHE A 71 -0.95 -22.88 -1.50
C PHE A 71 0.15 -23.80 -2.05
N ALA A 72 -0.21 -25.04 -2.41
CA ALA A 72 0.73 -25.88 -3.14
C ALA A 72 0.95 -25.32 -4.55
N PRO A 73 2.18 -25.39 -5.09
CA PRO A 73 2.43 -24.99 -6.47
C PRO A 73 1.63 -25.89 -7.42
N PHE A 74 1.05 -25.29 -8.47
CA PHE A 74 0.43 -26.05 -9.56
C PHE A 74 1.45 -26.90 -10.33
N GLY A 75 2.69 -26.41 -10.42
CA GLY A 75 3.84 -27.09 -11.00
C GLY A 75 5.12 -26.33 -10.64
N THR A 76 6.25 -27.02 -10.67
CA THR A 76 7.57 -26.43 -10.38
C THR A 76 8.46 -26.38 -11.62
N ASP A 77 7.97 -26.86 -12.75
CA ASP A 77 8.67 -26.79 -14.02
C ASP A 77 8.79 -25.34 -14.48
N GLY A 78 9.91 -25.02 -15.13
CA GLY A 78 10.11 -23.69 -15.71
C GLY A 78 9.10 -23.41 -16.84
N PRO A 79 8.87 -22.13 -17.17
CA PRO A 79 8.09 -21.77 -18.36
C PRO A 79 8.63 -22.44 -19.62
N SER A 80 7.74 -22.80 -20.54
CA SER A 80 8.07 -23.40 -21.83
C SER A 80 9.08 -22.56 -22.62
N GLU A 81 9.90 -23.20 -23.45
CA GLU A 81 10.83 -22.54 -24.38
C GLU A 81 10.14 -21.59 -25.38
N LEU A 82 8.81 -21.64 -25.50
CA LEU A 82 8.02 -20.64 -26.23
C LEU A 82 8.12 -19.23 -25.63
N PHE A 83 8.51 -19.11 -24.36
CA PHE A 83 8.70 -17.85 -23.66
C PHE A 83 10.18 -17.57 -23.48
N GLU A 84 10.73 -16.71 -24.32
CA GLU A 84 12.12 -16.27 -24.21
C GLU A 84 12.32 -15.44 -22.94
N ARG A 85 13.35 -15.78 -22.15
CA ARG A 85 13.72 -15.00 -20.96
C ARG A 85 14.27 -13.65 -21.38
N ASN A 86 13.71 -12.58 -20.83
CA ASN A 86 14.09 -11.22 -21.19
C ASN A 86 14.06 -10.27 -19.97
N GLY A 87 15.19 -9.65 -19.66
CA GLY A 87 15.34 -8.64 -18.60
C GLY A 87 15.21 -7.19 -19.08
N SER A 88 14.81 -6.95 -20.33
CA SER A 88 14.74 -5.60 -20.91
C SER A 88 13.70 -4.69 -20.24
N LEU A 89 12.75 -5.24 -19.46
CA LEU A 89 11.73 -4.48 -18.76
C LEU A 89 12.34 -3.44 -17.81
N GLU A 90 13.46 -3.75 -17.15
CA GLU A 90 14.18 -2.83 -16.26
C GLU A 90 14.63 -1.54 -16.95
N LYS A 91 14.82 -1.57 -18.29
CA LYS A 91 15.18 -0.39 -19.07
C LYS A 91 14.01 0.58 -19.24
N PHE A 92 12.78 0.04 -19.30
CA PHE A 92 11.56 0.81 -19.54
C PHE A 92 10.90 1.23 -18.23
N VAL A 93 10.93 0.35 -17.22
CA VAL A 93 10.33 0.55 -15.91
C VAL A 93 11.41 0.26 -14.86
N PRO A 94 12.34 1.18 -14.63
CA PRO A 94 13.38 0.97 -13.64
C PRO A 94 12.75 0.86 -12.25
N ILE A 95 13.27 -0.09 -11.50
CA ILE A 95 13.01 -0.21 -10.07
C ILE A 95 13.97 0.74 -9.37
N ILE A 96 13.44 1.54 -8.47
CA ILE A 96 14.19 2.46 -7.61
C ILE A 96 13.81 2.17 -6.17
N ASN A 97 14.58 2.70 -5.23
CA ASN A 97 14.30 2.57 -3.81
C ASN A 97 14.08 1.11 -3.35
N VAL A 98 14.81 0.16 -3.92
CA VAL A 98 14.84 -1.23 -3.47
C VAL A 98 16.26 -1.54 -3.05
N ALA A 99 16.42 -2.13 -1.86
CA ALA A 99 17.73 -2.52 -1.35
C ALA A 99 18.40 -3.52 -2.30
N LEU A 100 19.71 -3.41 -2.48
CA LEU A 100 20.44 -4.25 -3.45
C LEU A 100 20.30 -5.75 -3.12
N GLU A 101 20.32 -6.10 -1.84
CA GLU A 101 20.12 -7.46 -1.35
C GLU A 101 18.70 -8.01 -1.62
N ALA A 102 17.72 -7.15 -1.84
CA ALA A 102 16.34 -7.52 -2.13
C ALA A 102 16.08 -7.72 -3.64
N LEU A 103 17.05 -7.45 -4.50
CA LEU A 103 16.92 -7.67 -5.96
C LEU A 103 17.01 -9.15 -6.37
N ASP A 104 17.50 -10.02 -5.47
CA ASP A 104 17.60 -11.47 -5.72
C ASP A 104 16.27 -12.23 -5.50
N GLN A 105 15.21 -11.53 -5.08
CA GLN A 105 13.87 -12.10 -4.87
C GLN A 105 12.84 -11.50 -5.84
N PRO A 106 11.75 -12.22 -6.15
CA PRO A 106 10.68 -11.69 -6.98
C PRO A 106 10.04 -10.44 -6.38
N ILE A 107 10.08 -9.32 -7.12
CA ILE A 107 9.46 -8.06 -6.73
C ILE A 107 8.01 -8.06 -7.24
N PRO A 108 7.00 -7.83 -6.38
CA PRO A 108 5.61 -7.79 -6.80
C PRO A 108 5.36 -6.56 -7.69
N THR A 109 4.61 -6.77 -8.77
CA THR A 109 4.36 -5.73 -9.79
C THR A 109 2.97 -5.10 -9.69
N ASN A 110 2.07 -5.67 -8.89
CA ASN A 110 0.68 -5.23 -8.74
C ASN A 110 0.28 -4.99 -7.28
N ASP A 111 1.26 -4.82 -6.39
CA ASP A 111 1.01 -4.53 -5.00
C ASP A 111 0.67 -3.05 -4.76
N TRP A 112 -0.10 -2.79 -3.70
CA TRP A 112 -0.61 -1.46 -3.35
C TRP A 112 0.51 -0.43 -3.07
N TRP A 113 1.70 -0.92 -2.71
CA TRP A 113 2.88 -0.11 -2.41
C TRP A 113 3.85 0.02 -3.58
N GLY A 114 3.56 -0.57 -4.75
CA GLY A 114 4.44 -0.55 -5.93
C GLY A 114 4.85 0.85 -6.40
N ASN A 115 4.03 1.87 -6.13
CA ASN A 115 4.41 3.27 -6.41
C ASN A 115 5.67 3.73 -5.66
N LEU A 116 6.01 3.12 -4.51
CA LEU A 116 7.18 3.54 -3.73
C LEU A 116 8.51 3.11 -4.37
N ILE A 117 8.48 2.09 -5.23
CA ILE A 117 9.66 1.50 -5.88
C ILE A 117 9.77 1.84 -7.38
N HIS A 118 8.92 2.74 -7.87
CA HIS A 118 8.92 3.19 -9.25
C HIS A 118 8.81 4.72 -9.33
N VAL A 119 9.25 5.30 -10.45
CA VAL A 119 9.03 6.71 -10.78
C VAL A 119 8.28 6.81 -12.10
N THR A 120 7.57 7.92 -12.27
CA THR A 120 6.98 8.30 -13.55
C THR A 120 8.05 8.61 -14.60
N ASP A 121 7.58 8.77 -15.85
CA ASP A 121 8.30 9.15 -17.07
C ASP A 121 9.43 10.20 -16.94
N LEU A 122 9.41 11.03 -15.89
CA LEU A 122 10.52 11.89 -15.48
C LEU A 122 11.09 11.40 -14.14
N LYS A 123 12.12 10.55 -14.22
CA LYS A 123 12.79 9.86 -13.09
C LYS A 123 13.15 10.71 -11.86
N ASN A 124 13.10 12.04 -11.97
CA ASN A 124 13.68 12.99 -11.00
C ASN A 124 12.70 14.04 -10.46
N VAL A 125 11.39 14.01 -10.79
CA VAL A 125 10.51 15.17 -10.45
C VAL A 125 9.41 14.82 -9.44
N SER A 126 8.81 13.63 -9.51
CA SER A 126 7.69 13.29 -8.63
C SER A 126 7.57 11.79 -8.39
N ASN A 127 7.11 11.44 -7.19
CA ASN A 127 6.64 10.10 -6.86
C ASN A 127 5.13 10.13 -6.55
N TYR A 128 4.43 9.01 -6.75
CA TYR A 128 3.03 8.83 -6.38
C TYR A 128 2.88 8.19 -5.00
N ALA A 129 1.70 8.39 -4.41
CA ALA A 129 1.39 7.80 -3.12
C ALA A 129 1.08 6.31 -3.23
N ALA A 130 1.39 5.57 -2.17
CA ALA A 130 0.90 4.24 -1.90
C ALA A 130 -0.25 4.31 -0.88
N TRP A 131 -1.22 3.41 -1.02
CA TRP A 131 -2.48 3.48 -0.29
C TRP A 131 -2.61 2.34 0.73
N SER A 132 -2.04 2.54 1.91
CA SER A 132 -2.10 1.56 3.00
C SER A 132 -3.51 1.38 3.57
N ASN A 133 -4.31 2.45 3.55
CA ASN A 133 -5.64 2.55 4.17
C ASN A 133 -5.58 2.36 5.71
N PRO A 134 -6.10 3.30 6.52
CA PRO A 134 -6.77 4.54 6.13
C PRO A 134 -5.81 5.61 5.57
N TYR A 135 -4.50 5.45 5.80
CA TYR A 135 -3.49 6.42 5.37
C TYR A 135 -2.99 6.18 3.94
N ALA A 136 -2.59 7.26 3.29
CA ALA A 136 -1.76 7.25 2.10
C ALA A 136 -0.34 7.69 2.46
N VAL A 137 0.68 7.03 1.91
CA VAL A 137 2.09 7.33 2.19
C VAL A 137 2.86 7.63 0.92
N LYS A 138 3.89 8.46 1.01
CA LYS A 138 4.72 8.85 -0.14
C LYS A 138 6.17 9.05 0.29
N LEU A 139 7.09 8.78 -0.63
CA LEU A 139 8.51 9.11 -0.52
C LEU A 139 8.77 10.36 -1.39
N PRO A 140 8.83 11.56 -0.79
CA PRO A 140 8.94 12.80 -1.52
C PRO A 140 10.36 12.97 -2.10
N ARG A 141 10.42 13.55 -3.31
CA ARG A 141 11.64 13.92 -4.05
C ARG A 141 12.03 15.38 -3.89
N GLU A 142 11.21 16.14 -3.15
CA GLU A 142 11.48 17.51 -2.73
C GLU A 142 11.20 17.60 -1.23
N ALA A 143 11.93 18.47 -0.53
CA ALA A 143 11.73 18.67 0.90
C ALA A 143 10.27 19.10 1.22
N PRO A 144 9.70 18.67 2.36
CA PRO A 144 10.35 17.89 3.43
C PRO A 144 10.51 16.41 3.07
N TYR A 145 11.74 15.88 3.22
CA TYR A 145 12.08 14.49 2.96
C TYR A 145 11.63 13.57 4.11
N GLY A 146 11.48 12.26 3.88
CA GLY A 146 11.06 11.28 4.90
C GLY A 146 9.83 10.47 4.49
N LEU A 147 9.11 9.90 5.46
CA LEU A 147 7.87 9.16 5.22
C LEU A 147 6.67 10.11 5.34
N GLN A 148 6.23 10.64 4.21
CA GLN A 148 5.09 11.55 4.13
C GLN A 148 3.78 10.77 4.25
N THR A 149 2.85 11.30 5.03
CA THR A 149 1.56 10.67 5.35
C THR A 149 0.41 11.65 5.09
N CYS A 150 -0.68 11.13 4.53
CA CYS A 150 -1.90 11.86 4.26
C CYS A 150 -3.11 11.03 4.70
N TYR A 151 -4.04 11.64 5.42
CA TYR A 151 -5.40 11.14 5.56
C TYR A 151 -6.29 11.79 4.50
N SER A 152 -6.25 11.21 3.30
CA SER A 152 -6.79 11.85 2.10
C SER A 152 -8.31 12.08 2.11
N HIS A 153 -9.05 11.40 3.00
CA HIS A 153 -10.50 11.52 3.09
C HIS A 153 -10.95 12.94 3.47
N THR A 154 -10.18 13.65 4.31
CA THR A 154 -10.46 15.07 4.63
C THR A 154 -10.44 15.96 3.39
N TYR A 155 -9.75 15.54 2.34
CA TYR A 155 -9.60 16.27 1.08
C TYR A 155 -10.46 15.69 -0.04
N GLN A 156 -11.56 15.02 0.32
CA GLN A 156 -12.48 14.48 -0.65
C GLN A 156 -13.18 15.62 -1.42
N GLU A 157 -13.01 15.59 -2.74
CA GLU A 157 -13.76 16.43 -3.66
C GLU A 157 -14.85 15.59 -4.33
N ILE A 158 -16.09 16.05 -4.25
CA ILE A 158 -17.24 15.41 -4.89
C ILE A 158 -17.59 16.23 -6.12
N GLY A 159 -17.59 15.59 -7.29
CA GLY A 159 -17.96 16.22 -8.55
C GLY A 159 -19.44 16.64 -8.58
N PRO A 160 -19.86 17.42 -9.60
CA PRO A 160 -21.25 17.88 -9.70
C PRO A 160 -22.21 16.69 -9.83
N GLU A 161 -23.34 16.79 -9.13
CA GLU A 161 -24.42 15.83 -9.19
C GLU A 161 -25.30 16.09 -10.42
N VAL A 162 -25.62 15.02 -11.17
CA VAL A 162 -26.56 15.06 -12.28
C VAL A 162 -27.58 13.95 -12.07
N ASN A 163 -28.85 14.32 -11.88
CA ASN A 163 -29.98 13.40 -11.64
C ASN A 163 -29.77 12.43 -10.47
N GLY A 164 -29.28 12.87 -9.31
CA GLY A 164 -29.07 11.99 -8.15
C GLY A 164 -27.73 11.26 -8.15
N THR A 165 -26.89 11.42 -9.18
CA THR A 165 -25.64 10.67 -9.33
C THR A 165 -24.45 11.62 -9.45
N VAL A 166 -23.43 11.37 -8.64
CA VAL A 166 -22.14 12.06 -8.71
C VAL A 166 -21.28 11.40 -9.79
N LYS A 167 -20.66 12.22 -10.66
CA LYS A 167 -19.81 11.72 -11.76
C LYS A 167 -18.49 11.11 -11.29
N TYR A 168 -17.86 11.72 -10.30
CA TYR A 168 -16.60 11.28 -9.73
C TYR A 168 -16.45 11.83 -8.31
N TYR A 169 -15.59 11.18 -7.53
CA TYR A 169 -15.00 11.77 -6.36
C TYR A 169 -13.49 11.57 -6.44
N ASN A 170 -12.74 12.51 -5.89
CA ASN A 170 -11.29 12.49 -5.86
C ASN A 170 -10.81 12.74 -4.42
N HIS A 171 -9.60 12.27 -4.11
CA HIS A 171 -8.92 12.56 -2.87
C HIS A 171 -7.55 13.13 -3.21
N SER A 172 -7.34 14.42 -2.94
CA SER A 172 -6.02 15.01 -3.13
C SER A 172 -5.05 14.54 -2.04
N TYR A 173 -3.78 14.50 -2.40
CA TYR A 173 -2.72 14.14 -1.48
C TYR A 173 -2.09 15.43 -0.92
N HIS A 174 -1.98 15.51 0.41
CA HIS A 174 -1.43 16.63 1.16
C HIS A 174 -0.40 16.13 2.17
N ASN A 175 0.56 16.96 2.55
CA ASN A 175 1.48 16.63 3.65
C ASN A 175 0.83 16.84 5.03
N ASP A 176 0.01 15.89 5.48
CA ASP A 176 -0.56 15.99 6.83
C ASP A 176 0.54 15.89 7.88
N LEU A 177 1.39 14.84 7.80
CA LEU A 177 2.60 14.69 8.60
C LEU A 177 3.68 13.92 7.82
N THR A 178 4.93 14.31 7.98
CA THR A 178 6.12 13.54 7.53
C THR A 178 6.89 13.08 8.76
N LEU A 179 7.10 11.77 8.92
CA LEU A 179 8.12 11.25 9.83
C LEU A 179 9.49 11.43 9.16
N SER A 180 10.30 12.33 9.69
CA SER A 180 11.60 12.75 9.13
C SER A 180 12.67 12.87 10.20
N SER A 181 13.84 13.40 9.83
CA SER A 181 14.92 13.74 10.74
C SER A 181 15.54 15.10 10.37
N GLU A 182 16.24 15.73 11.30
CA GLU A 182 16.97 16.97 11.05
C GLU A 182 18.09 16.77 10.01
N GLU A 183 18.67 15.57 10.00
CA GLU A 183 19.67 15.16 9.01
C GLU A 183 19.08 15.13 7.59
N PHE A 184 17.78 14.85 7.45
CA PHE A 184 17.06 14.86 6.16
C PHE A 184 16.52 16.24 5.79
N PHE A 185 16.76 17.30 6.56
CA PHE A 185 16.09 18.58 6.31
C PHE A 185 16.53 19.23 4.98
N SER A 186 17.82 19.13 4.66
CA SER A 186 18.41 19.74 3.46
C SER A 186 18.80 18.73 2.38
N TYR A 187 18.94 17.46 2.74
CA TYR A 187 19.45 16.41 1.86
C TYR A 187 18.47 15.24 1.83
N GLU A 188 18.21 14.73 0.62
CA GLU A 188 17.35 13.56 0.44
C GLU A 188 18.04 12.33 1.07
N PRO A 189 17.34 11.57 1.94
CA PRO A 189 17.88 10.32 2.45
C PRO A 189 17.90 9.26 1.34
N THR A 190 18.69 8.21 1.54
CA THR A 190 18.49 7.00 0.75
C THR A 190 17.15 6.39 1.14
N TYR A 191 16.31 6.08 0.16
CA TYR A 191 15.06 5.35 0.38
C TYR A 191 15.25 3.90 -0.08
N GLU A 192 14.94 2.93 0.77
CA GLU A 192 15.10 1.51 0.42
C GLU A 192 13.95 0.65 0.97
N ILE A 193 13.18 0.05 0.09
CA ILE A 193 12.33 -1.09 0.40
C ILE A 193 13.21 -2.33 0.41
N TYR A 194 13.33 -2.98 1.57
CA TYR A 194 14.31 -4.05 1.79
C TYR A 194 13.68 -5.42 2.10
N GLU A 195 12.39 -5.46 2.43
CA GLU A 195 11.65 -6.69 2.74
C GLU A 195 10.16 -6.47 2.48
N TRP A 196 9.43 -7.52 2.05
CA TRP A 196 7.99 -7.49 1.84
C TRP A 196 7.36 -8.85 2.10
N ASP A 197 6.06 -8.83 2.43
CA ASP A 197 5.21 -10.00 2.65
C ASP A 197 3.77 -9.70 2.18
N GLU A 198 2.82 -10.61 2.40
CA GLU A 198 1.43 -10.43 1.97
C GLU A 198 0.73 -9.25 2.68
N GLY A 199 1.24 -8.80 3.83
CA GLY A 199 0.70 -7.66 4.59
C GLY A 199 1.23 -6.29 4.13
N GLY A 200 2.43 -6.25 3.54
CA GLY A 200 3.03 -5.01 3.04
C GLY A 200 4.54 -5.05 2.86
N ALA A 201 5.20 -3.91 3.11
CA ALA A 201 6.63 -3.73 2.85
C ALA A 201 7.34 -2.98 3.96
N LYS A 202 8.65 -3.20 4.10
CA LYS A 202 9.52 -2.49 5.04
C LYS A 202 10.40 -1.50 4.31
N LEU A 203 10.38 -0.28 4.81
CA LEU A 203 11.11 0.87 4.29
C LEU A 203 12.23 1.24 5.25
N ARG A 204 13.41 1.49 4.71
CA ARG A 204 14.55 2.10 5.39
C ARG A 204 14.86 3.45 4.77
N MET A 205 15.13 4.43 5.62
CA MET A 205 15.61 5.76 5.24
C MET A 205 16.92 6.04 5.98
N CYS A 206 18.00 6.33 5.27
CA CYS A 206 19.30 6.61 5.91
C CYS A 206 19.88 7.94 5.48
N ASP A 207 20.58 8.59 6.41
CA ASP A 207 21.43 9.73 6.10
C ASP A 207 22.77 9.20 5.58
N GLU A 208 23.18 9.63 4.39
CA GLU A 208 24.44 9.18 3.78
C GLU A 208 25.66 9.63 4.58
N ALA A 209 25.58 10.76 5.29
CA ALA A 209 26.73 11.33 5.98
C ALA A 209 27.05 10.60 7.29
N SER A 210 26.02 10.31 8.11
CA SER A 210 26.16 9.61 9.38
C SER A 210 26.02 8.09 9.28
N GLY A 211 25.31 7.59 8.26
CA GLY A 211 24.90 6.19 8.17
C GLY A 211 23.77 5.80 9.14
N ASN A 212 23.25 6.76 9.89
CA ASN A 212 22.11 6.56 10.79
C ASN A 212 20.82 6.42 9.97
N CYS A 213 19.91 5.56 10.43
CA CYS A 213 18.72 5.20 9.68
C CYS A 213 17.45 5.27 10.52
N MET A 214 16.31 5.27 9.83
CA MET A 214 15.01 4.95 10.40
C MET A 214 14.28 3.91 9.55
N ASP A 215 13.67 2.92 10.20
CA ASP A 215 12.93 1.84 9.55
C ASP A 215 11.43 1.96 9.82
N SER A 216 10.60 1.73 8.81
CA SER A 216 9.13 1.78 8.89
C SER A 216 8.53 0.49 8.31
N ALA A 217 7.52 -0.06 8.99
CA ALA A 217 6.69 -1.12 8.44
C ALA A 217 5.43 -0.50 7.83
N LEU A 218 5.26 -0.65 6.52
CA LEU A 218 4.12 -0.15 5.77
C LEU A 218 3.15 -1.31 5.57
N VAL A 219 2.10 -1.36 6.37
CA VAL A 219 1.14 -2.47 6.39
C VAL A 219 -0.24 -1.96 6.00
N SER A 220 -0.92 -2.66 5.10
CA SER A 220 -2.31 -2.33 4.74
C SER A 220 -3.19 -2.43 5.98
N GLY A 221 -3.96 -1.38 6.34
CA GLY A 221 -4.76 -1.35 7.56
C GLY A 221 -4.04 -0.80 8.81
N MET A 222 -2.81 -0.30 8.70
CA MET A 222 -2.07 0.19 9.86
C MET A 222 -2.81 1.30 10.62
N ALA A 223 -2.95 1.15 11.93
CA ALA A 223 -3.57 2.18 12.79
C ALA A 223 -2.64 3.37 13.06
N PHE A 224 -1.32 3.11 13.02
CA PHE A 224 -0.28 4.11 13.22
C PHE A 224 0.71 4.07 12.08
N VAL A 225 1.10 5.23 11.57
CA VAL A 225 2.32 5.34 10.77
C VAL A 225 3.50 5.40 11.75
N SER A 226 4.50 4.55 11.54
CA SER A 226 5.55 4.33 12.54
C SER A 226 6.93 4.32 11.91
N ALA A 227 7.92 4.87 12.63
CA ALA A 227 9.33 4.80 12.28
C ALA A 227 10.18 4.50 13.51
N LYS A 228 11.11 3.55 13.37
CA LYS A 228 12.11 3.18 14.38
C LYS A 228 13.42 3.88 14.03
N TYR A 229 13.77 4.89 14.81
CA TYR A 229 14.97 5.71 14.63
C TYR A 229 16.17 5.02 15.28
N ASP A 230 17.33 5.13 14.63
CA ASP A 230 18.63 4.75 15.17
C ASP A 230 19.60 5.94 15.07
N GLY A 231 19.68 6.73 16.14
CA GLY A 231 20.65 7.83 16.26
C GLY A 231 20.34 9.09 15.46
N LEU A 232 19.31 9.09 14.61
CA LEU A 232 18.80 10.27 13.89
C LEU A 232 18.08 11.24 14.84
N THR A 233 18.05 12.53 14.52
CA THR A 233 17.36 13.58 15.29
C THR A 233 15.93 13.76 14.77
N PRO A 234 14.87 13.31 15.48
CA PRO A 234 13.52 13.31 14.93
C PRO A 234 13.02 14.70 14.52
N ARG A 235 12.40 14.74 13.34
CA ARG A 235 11.72 15.91 12.79
C ARG A 235 10.37 15.48 12.24
N ILE A 236 9.28 16.06 12.72
CA ILE A 236 7.94 15.80 12.21
C ILE A 236 7.47 17.04 11.46
N ASP A 237 7.44 16.97 10.14
CA ASP A 237 7.06 18.10 9.29
C ASP A 237 5.59 18.02 8.87
N THR A 238 4.97 19.15 8.62
CA THR A 238 3.62 19.25 8.07
C THR A 238 3.53 20.47 7.16
N GLU A 239 2.75 20.41 6.07
CA GLU A 239 2.45 21.62 5.28
C GLU A 239 1.48 22.56 6.01
N HIS A 240 0.80 22.05 7.04
CA HIS A 240 -0.15 22.79 7.84
C HIS A 240 0.53 23.59 8.94
N ASN A 241 -0.19 24.53 9.55
CA ASN A 241 0.28 25.24 10.72
C ASN A 241 -0.06 24.46 11.99
N ILE A 242 0.95 24.22 12.84
CA ILE A 242 0.72 23.69 14.18
C ILE A 242 0.13 24.80 15.06
N THR A 243 -1.13 24.61 15.45
CA THR A 243 -1.88 25.56 16.27
C THR A 243 -1.62 25.36 17.74
N LEU A 244 -1.61 24.10 18.19
CA LEU A 244 -1.40 23.68 19.57
C LEU A 244 -0.68 22.32 19.60
N VAL A 245 0.15 22.13 20.63
CA VAL A 245 0.70 20.81 20.98
C VAL A 245 0.49 20.61 22.47
N ASP A 246 -0.27 19.58 22.85
CA ASP A 246 -0.30 19.10 24.23
C ASP A 246 0.79 18.04 24.41
N ASN A 247 1.71 18.28 25.35
CA ASN A 247 2.79 17.38 25.73
C ASN A 247 2.82 17.13 27.26
N SER A 248 1.67 17.28 27.92
CA SER A 248 1.53 17.12 29.37
C SER A 248 1.82 15.69 29.84
N ALA A 249 1.57 14.70 28.99
CA ALA A 249 1.90 13.29 29.22
C ALA A 249 3.27 12.92 28.62
N PRO A 250 4.25 12.45 29.41
CA PRO A 250 5.58 12.10 28.90
C PRO A 250 5.54 11.06 27.77
N GLY A 251 6.18 11.39 26.64
CA GLY A 251 6.22 10.53 25.45
C GLY A 251 4.95 10.55 24.59
N LYS A 252 3.93 11.35 24.93
CA LYS A 252 2.72 11.57 24.13
C LYS A 252 2.66 13.04 23.70
N PHE A 253 2.30 13.29 22.44
CA PHE A 253 2.08 14.63 21.91
C PHE A 253 0.77 14.65 21.12
N VAL A 254 -0.16 15.53 21.50
CA VAL A 254 -1.41 15.76 20.75
C VAL A 254 -1.24 17.03 19.93
N ILE A 255 -1.24 16.88 18.61
CA ILE A 255 -0.85 17.89 17.63
C ILE A 255 -2.11 18.38 16.90
N HIS A 256 -2.46 19.64 17.11
CA HIS A 256 -3.60 20.27 16.44
C HIS A 256 -3.14 21.08 15.24
N LEU A 257 -3.66 20.75 14.07
CA LEU A 257 -3.36 21.42 12.81
C LEU A 257 -4.48 22.44 12.45
N ASN A 258 -4.14 23.44 11.64
CA ASN A 258 -5.10 24.46 11.22
C ASN A 258 -6.12 23.97 10.16
N ASN A 259 -5.96 22.76 9.63
CA ASN A 259 -6.94 22.09 8.77
C ASN A 259 -8.01 21.32 9.58
N SER A 260 -8.06 21.50 10.91
CA SER A 260 -8.94 20.81 11.86
C SER A 260 -8.59 19.36 12.19
N GLN A 261 -7.57 18.78 11.53
CA GLN A 261 -7.07 17.47 11.93
C GLN A 261 -6.33 17.55 13.28
N THR A 262 -6.52 16.52 14.10
CA THR A 262 -5.71 16.31 15.30
C THR A 262 -5.00 14.98 15.20
N TRP A 263 -3.70 14.99 15.41
CA TRP A 263 -2.85 13.81 15.39
C TRP A 263 -2.31 13.54 16.78
N VAL A 264 -2.12 12.28 17.11
CA VAL A 264 -1.41 11.87 18.33
C VAL A 264 -0.11 11.18 17.96
N LEU A 265 0.97 11.58 18.62
CA LEU A 265 2.30 11.02 18.47
C LEU A 265 2.72 10.34 19.78
N TYR A 266 3.29 9.15 19.66
CA TYR A 266 3.87 8.40 20.78
C TYR A 266 5.35 8.08 20.51
N GLY A 267 6.20 8.39 21.47
CA GLY A 267 7.59 7.94 21.53
C GLY A 267 7.73 6.73 22.46
N SER A 268 8.45 5.69 22.01
CA SER A 268 8.75 4.53 22.86
C SER A 268 9.61 4.87 24.07
N ASP A 269 10.53 5.83 23.91
CA ASP A 269 11.22 6.45 25.05
C ASP A 269 10.49 7.74 25.46
N ARG A 270 9.99 7.74 26.69
CA ARG A 270 9.26 8.85 27.31
C ARG A 270 10.11 10.10 27.55
N SER A 271 11.43 10.02 27.33
CA SER A 271 12.34 11.16 27.37
C SER A 271 12.35 11.98 26.07
N LEU A 272 11.65 11.53 25.01
CA LEU A 272 11.48 12.29 23.77
C LEU A 272 10.91 13.67 24.09
N SER A 273 11.59 14.70 23.61
CA SER A 273 11.18 16.10 23.71
C SER A 273 11.24 16.71 22.32
N LEU A 274 10.19 17.45 21.96
CA LEU A 274 10.04 18.08 20.66
C LEU A 274 9.70 19.56 20.85
N ARG A 275 10.40 20.44 20.13
CA ARG A 275 10.09 21.87 20.06
C ARG A 275 9.27 22.16 18.81
N VAL A 276 8.35 23.11 18.89
CA VAL A 276 7.58 23.58 17.74
C VAL A 276 8.38 24.65 16.99
N GLU A 277 8.57 24.43 15.70
CA GLU A 277 9.06 25.43 14.76
C GLU A 277 7.91 25.80 13.80
N LYS A 278 7.59 27.09 13.70
CA LYS A 278 6.49 27.60 12.86
C LYS A 278 7.04 28.34 11.66
N SER A 279 6.29 28.35 10.56
CA SER A 279 6.66 29.04 9.32
C SER A 279 8.01 28.57 8.77
N VAL A 280 8.23 27.25 8.85
CA VAL A 280 9.41 26.60 8.29
C VAL A 280 9.32 26.64 6.77
N VAL A 281 10.39 27.08 6.12
CA VAL A 281 10.52 27.02 4.66
C VAL A 281 11.24 25.71 4.32
N PHE A 282 10.52 24.75 3.75
CA PHE A 282 11.08 23.47 3.32
C PHE A 282 11.75 23.59 1.95
N SER A 283 11.11 24.34 1.04
CA SER A 283 11.62 24.60 -0.30
C SER A 283 11.10 25.94 -0.83
N VAL A 284 11.46 26.30 -2.06
CA VAL A 284 10.97 27.53 -2.73
C VAL A 284 9.44 27.56 -2.83
N ASN A 285 8.80 26.39 -2.91
CA ASN A 285 7.35 26.26 -3.12
C ASN A 285 6.63 25.58 -1.93
N ALA A 286 7.33 25.18 -0.88
CA ALA A 286 6.77 24.45 0.25
C ALA A 286 7.18 25.08 1.59
N SER A 287 6.19 25.31 2.46
CA SER A 287 6.38 25.82 3.82
C SER A 287 5.33 25.24 4.76
N GLY A 288 5.60 25.23 6.05
CA GLY A 288 4.64 24.77 7.05
C GLY A 288 5.17 24.87 8.48
N SER A 289 4.96 23.84 9.28
CA SER A 289 5.44 23.76 10.66
C SER A 289 6.15 22.44 10.91
N SER A 290 6.97 22.40 11.96
CA SER A 290 7.73 21.22 12.34
C SER A 290 7.74 21.01 13.85
N LEU A 291 7.82 19.76 14.26
CA LEU A 291 8.24 19.36 15.61
C LEU A 291 9.64 18.79 15.51
N VAL A 292 10.59 19.37 16.24
CA VAL A 292 12.01 18.99 16.09
C VAL A 292 12.58 18.58 17.44
N ALA A 293 13.29 17.47 17.48
CA ALA A 293 14.03 17.04 18.65
C ALA A 293 15.32 17.87 18.82
N ASP A 294 15.83 17.97 20.04
CA ASP A 294 17.07 18.70 20.33
C ASP A 294 18.32 17.81 20.21
N LYS A 295 18.15 16.49 20.05
CA LYS A 295 19.23 15.49 19.99
C LYS A 295 18.80 14.25 19.23
N GLY A 296 19.79 13.45 18.83
CA GLY A 296 19.57 12.12 18.27
C GLY A 296 18.73 11.23 19.21
N TYR A 297 17.88 10.40 18.61
CA TYR A 297 16.92 9.53 19.27
C TYR A 297 17.09 8.10 18.75
N THR A 298 17.03 7.13 19.65
CA THR A 298 16.96 5.71 19.31
C THR A 298 15.70 5.12 19.95
N GLY A 299 14.76 4.70 19.12
CA GLY A 299 13.46 4.24 19.57
C GLY A 299 12.41 4.37 18.47
N THR A 300 11.17 3.99 18.77
CA THR A 300 10.05 4.09 17.83
C THR A 300 9.27 5.37 18.08
N ILE A 301 8.90 6.06 17.00
CA ILE A 301 7.90 7.12 16.97
C ILE A 301 6.72 6.62 16.15
N ARG A 302 5.51 6.82 16.65
CA ARG A 302 4.26 6.40 16.01
C ARG A 302 3.27 7.54 16.00
N VAL A 303 2.60 7.77 14.87
CA VAL A 303 1.59 8.80 14.72
C VAL A 303 0.27 8.19 14.25
N ALA A 304 -0.84 8.67 14.78
CA ALA A 304 -2.19 8.30 14.37
C ALA A 304 -3.09 9.53 14.31
N LEU A 305 -4.02 9.54 13.35
CA LEU A 305 -5.06 10.54 13.29
C LEU A 305 -6.12 10.23 14.34
N LEU A 306 -6.47 11.21 15.19
CA LEU A 306 -7.62 11.10 16.06
C LEU A 306 -8.91 11.21 15.22
N PRO A 307 -9.83 10.23 15.31
CA PRO A 307 -11.14 10.35 14.68
C PRO A 307 -11.86 11.64 15.11
N GLU A 308 -12.60 12.27 14.19
CA GLU A 308 -13.31 13.53 14.49
C GLU A 308 -14.35 13.37 15.62
N ASP A 309 -14.90 12.17 15.77
CA ASP A 309 -15.89 11.79 16.78
C ASP A 309 -15.27 11.13 18.03
N ALA A 310 -13.94 11.14 18.15
CA ALA A 310 -13.26 10.63 19.35
C ALA A 310 -13.71 11.40 20.59
N ALA A 311 -14.08 10.66 21.64
CA ALA A 311 -14.54 11.25 22.91
C ALA A 311 -13.42 12.02 23.64
N ASP A 312 -12.19 11.58 23.47
CA ASP A 312 -10.98 12.18 24.02
C ASP A 312 -9.73 11.80 23.18
N ASP A 313 -8.55 12.27 23.59
CA ASP A 313 -7.27 12.01 22.92
C ASP A 313 -6.60 10.68 23.32
N THR A 314 -7.29 9.82 24.08
CA THR A 314 -6.70 8.62 24.71
C THR A 314 -7.03 7.32 23.98
N VAL A 315 -7.87 7.38 22.93
CA VAL A 315 -8.35 6.22 22.16
C VAL A 315 -7.24 5.28 21.64
N TYR A 316 -6.03 5.80 21.48
CA TYR A 316 -4.87 5.04 21.00
C TYR A 316 -3.84 4.68 22.09
N ASP A 317 -3.98 5.20 23.32
CA ASP A 317 -2.94 5.19 24.35
C ASP A 317 -2.47 3.77 24.71
N GLU A 318 -3.41 2.84 24.87
CA GLU A 318 -3.11 1.46 25.26
C GLU A 318 -2.49 0.62 24.12
N PHE A 319 -2.72 1.01 22.87
CA PHE A 319 -2.25 0.30 21.67
C PHE A 319 -0.91 0.85 21.14
N ALA A 320 -0.46 2.00 21.65
CA ALA A 320 0.73 2.70 21.18
C ALA A 320 2.02 1.85 21.28
N SER A 321 2.06 0.84 22.16
CA SER A 321 3.22 -0.04 22.34
C SER A 321 3.08 -1.40 21.64
N CYS A 322 2.14 -1.58 20.70
CA CYS A 322 2.07 -2.77 19.85
C CYS A 322 1.99 -2.37 18.36
N MET A 323 2.99 -2.78 17.57
CA MET A 323 3.09 -2.46 16.14
C MET A 323 2.95 -3.71 15.27
N VAL A 324 2.26 -3.57 14.13
CA VAL A 324 2.19 -4.59 13.09
C VAL A 324 3.34 -4.34 12.12
N LEU A 325 4.09 -5.40 11.81
CA LEU A 325 5.30 -5.35 10.98
C LEU A 325 5.09 -5.88 9.55
N GLY A 326 3.98 -6.57 9.33
CA GLY A 326 3.66 -7.32 8.13
C GLY A 326 2.71 -8.46 8.47
N GLY A 327 2.50 -9.39 7.55
CA GLY A 327 1.66 -10.54 7.81
C GLY A 327 1.73 -11.59 6.71
N SER A 328 1.27 -12.79 7.04
CA SER A 328 1.14 -13.89 6.10
C SER A 328 -0.30 -14.39 6.03
N VAL A 329 -0.62 -15.09 4.95
CA VAL A 329 -1.93 -15.70 4.74
C VAL A 329 -1.83 -17.20 4.95
N SER A 330 -2.89 -17.81 5.50
CA SER A 330 -3.14 -19.25 5.43
C SER A 330 -4.55 -19.51 4.93
N MET A 331 -4.78 -20.70 4.38
CA MET A 331 -6.07 -21.09 3.84
C MET A 331 -6.44 -22.46 4.40
N GLU A 332 -7.35 -22.47 5.37
CA GLU A 332 -7.75 -23.68 6.10
C GLU A 332 -8.78 -24.50 5.33
N SER A 333 -9.58 -23.87 4.47
CA SER A 333 -10.59 -24.54 3.64
C SER A 333 -10.94 -23.73 2.39
N ARG A 334 -11.86 -24.22 1.56
CA ARG A 334 -12.36 -23.49 0.37
C ARG A 334 -12.96 -22.12 0.73
N THR A 335 -13.56 -22.01 1.92
CA THR A 335 -14.29 -20.83 2.38
C THR A 335 -13.64 -20.17 3.59
N GLY A 336 -12.58 -20.74 4.14
CA GLY A 336 -11.93 -20.27 5.36
C GLY A 336 -10.45 -19.97 5.12
N TYR A 337 -10.05 -18.77 5.49
CA TYR A 337 -8.66 -18.31 5.43
C TYR A 337 -8.33 -17.46 6.64
N SER A 338 -7.04 -17.31 6.96
CA SER A 338 -6.59 -16.49 8.08
C SER A 338 -5.43 -15.59 7.70
N LEU A 339 -5.40 -14.39 8.27
CA LEU A 339 -4.28 -13.46 8.22
C LEU A 339 -3.52 -13.54 9.54
N HIS A 340 -2.23 -13.87 9.47
CA HIS A 340 -1.31 -13.96 10.61
C HIS A 340 -0.44 -12.71 10.64
N TRP A 341 -0.77 -11.80 11.54
CA TRP A 341 -0.05 -10.55 11.69
C TRP A 341 1.26 -10.78 12.45
N LYS A 342 2.35 -10.26 11.89
CA LYS A 342 3.62 -10.18 12.60
C LYS A 342 3.59 -8.92 13.47
N VAL A 343 3.78 -9.06 14.78
CA VAL A 343 3.70 -7.93 15.72
C VAL A 343 4.96 -7.80 16.57
N GLU A 344 5.27 -6.58 17.00
CA GLU A 344 6.35 -6.25 17.94
C GLU A 344 5.83 -5.26 19.00
N GLY A 345 6.27 -5.43 20.24
CA GLY A 345 6.02 -4.46 21.31
C GLY A 345 5.42 -5.05 22.59
N SER A 346 5.56 -4.32 23.69
CA SER A 346 5.30 -4.81 25.05
C SER A 346 3.82 -5.02 25.39
N THR A 347 2.90 -4.47 24.59
CA THR A 347 1.45 -4.54 24.84
C THR A 347 0.74 -5.51 23.90
N CYS A 348 1.44 -6.14 22.95
CA CYS A 348 0.82 -7.01 21.97
C CYS A 348 0.13 -8.24 22.58
N GLU A 349 0.71 -8.84 23.62
CA GLU A 349 0.12 -10.00 24.29
C GLU A 349 -0.96 -9.64 25.31
N SER A 350 -0.84 -8.47 25.96
CA SER A 350 -1.69 -8.08 27.09
C SER A 350 -2.89 -7.20 26.70
N ILE A 351 -2.71 -6.28 25.76
CA ILE A 351 -3.74 -5.36 25.25
C ILE A 351 -4.16 -5.77 23.84
N GLY A 352 -3.19 -6.15 23.00
CA GLY A 352 -3.43 -6.55 21.62
C GLY A 352 -2.96 -5.54 20.59
N LEU A 353 -2.93 -5.98 19.33
CA LEU A 353 -2.74 -5.10 18.18
C LEU A 353 -4.05 -4.36 17.89
N LEU A 354 -3.96 -3.06 17.56
CA LEU A 354 -5.03 -2.31 16.92
C LEU A 354 -4.74 -2.20 15.43
N HIS A 355 -5.64 -2.71 14.60
CA HIS A 355 -5.46 -2.72 13.14
C HIS A 355 -6.80 -2.55 12.43
N PHE A 356 -6.84 -1.73 11.37
CA PHE A 356 -8.06 -1.36 10.69
C PHE A 356 -8.48 -2.43 9.68
N ALA A 357 -9.71 -2.92 9.83
CA ALA A 357 -10.35 -3.81 8.87
C ALA A 357 -11.25 -3.02 7.90
N LEU A 358 -11.22 -3.38 6.62
CA LEU A 358 -12.15 -2.91 5.59
C LEU A 358 -13.56 -3.49 5.80
N PRO A 359 -14.63 -2.92 5.22
CA PRO A 359 -15.99 -3.42 5.37
C PRO A 359 -16.14 -4.92 5.07
N HIS A 360 -15.63 -5.39 3.93
CA HIS A 360 -15.71 -6.81 3.57
C HIS A 360 -14.96 -7.72 4.55
N GLN A 361 -13.86 -7.23 5.15
CA GLN A 361 -13.13 -7.96 6.17
C GLN A 361 -13.98 -8.06 7.45
N VAL A 362 -14.60 -6.97 7.90
CA VAL A 362 -15.50 -6.99 9.07
C VAL A 362 -16.68 -7.94 8.85
N ASP A 363 -17.21 -8.00 7.63
CA ASP A 363 -18.36 -8.85 7.30
C ASP A 363 -18.04 -10.35 7.31
N SER A 364 -16.84 -10.77 6.89
CA SER A 364 -16.42 -12.17 6.89
C SER A 364 -15.53 -12.58 8.08
N LEU A 365 -15.09 -11.63 8.91
CA LEU A 365 -14.30 -11.91 10.11
C LEU A 365 -15.11 -12.74 11.11
N THR A 366 -14.55 -13.90 11.48
CA THR A 366 -15.18 -14.82 12.43
C THR A 366 -15.13 -14.26 13.87
N GLY A 367 -16.00 -14.79 14.74
CA GLY A 367 -16.07 -14.38 16.14
C GLY A 367 -17.05 -13.23 16.35
N SER A 368 -16.59 -12.16 17.02
CA SER A 368 -17.41 -10.98 17.34
C SER A 368 -16.65 -9.72 16.95
N PRO A 369 -16.52 -9.44 15.64
CA PRO A 369 -15.75 -8.30 15.15
C PRO A 369 -16.36 -6.98 15.64
N THR A 370 -15.50 -6.00 15.93
CA THR A 370 -15.91 -4.64 16.22
C THR A 370 -16.55 -4.04 14.97
N LYS A 371 -17.73 -3.45 15.12
CA LYS A 371 -18.49 -2.80 14.03
C LYS A 371 -18.42 -1.29 14.17
N THR A 372 -18.79 -0.57 13.11
CA THR A 372 -18.90 0.90 13.13
C THR A 372 -19.87 1.42 14.20
N THR A 373 -20.83 0.60 14.62
CA THR A 373 -21.81 0.93 15.66
C THR A 373 -21.41 0.46 17.06
N SER A 374 -20.27 -0.21 17.22
CA SER A 374 -19.81 -0.70 18.52
C SER A 374 -19.38 0.49 19.40
N PRO A 375 -19.77 0.55 20.69
CA PRO A 375 -19.31 1.59 21.59
C PRO A 375 -17.79 1.62 21.70
N GLY A 376 -17.18 2.79 21.53
CA GLY A 376 -15.72 2.96 21.58
C GLY A 376 -14.96 2.43 20.36
N ALA A 377 -15.66 2.08 19.27
CA ALA A 377 -15.00 1.68 18.03
C ALA A 377 -14.17 2.83 17.47
N VAL A 378 -12.92 2.54 17.09
CA VAL A 378 -12.08 3.46 16.33
C VAL A 378 -12.45 3.32 14.85
N VAL A 379 -12.95 4.38 14.25
CA VAL A 379 -13.46 4.35 12.87
C VAL A 379 -12.77 5.43 12.06
N LEU A 380 -12.25 5.06 10.88
CA LEU A 380 -11.70 6.00 9.91
C LEU A 380 -12.15 5.60 8.50
N HIS A 381 -12.43 6.57 7.64
CA HIS A 381 -12.68 6.28 6.23
C HIS A 381 -11.39 5.83 5.53
N SER A 382 -11.50 4.78 4.72
CA SER A 382 -10.56 4.56 3.62
C SER A 382 -10.83 5.56 2.48
N PRO A 383 -9.84 5.84 1.62
CA PRO A 383 -10.03 6.72 0.46
C PRO A 383 -11.16 6.26 -0.47
N THR A 384 -11.30 4.96 -0.74
CA THR A 384 -12.24 4.49 -1.79
C THR A 384 -13.05 3.25 -1.43
N ARG A 385 -12.89 2.71 -0.21
CA ARG A 385 -13.46 1.43 0.20
C ARG A 385 -14.38 1.52 1.43
N GLY A 386 -14.87 2.72 1.74
CA GLY A 386 -15.79 2.97 2.86
C GLY A 386 -15.12 3.06 4.22
N LEU A 387 -15.93 2.95 5.27
CA LEU A 387 -15.52 3.03 6.68
C LEU A 387 -14.69 1.80 7.08
N MET A 388 -13.51 2.03 7.62
CA MET A 388 -12.68 1.02 8.25
C MET A 388 -12.89 1.05 9.77
N VAL A 389 -12.83 -0.13 10.40
CA VAL A 389 -13.02 -0.25 11.85
C VAL A 389 -11.81 -0.92 12.48
N GLY A 390 -11.25 -0.28 13.50
CA GLY A 390 -10.16 -0.83 14.29
C GLY A 390 -10.59 -2.11 15.02
N GLN A 391 -9.94 -3.22 14.70
CA GLN A 391 -10.07 -4.48 15.43
C GLN A 391 -8.92 -4.59 16.41
N VAL A 392 -9.24 -5.02 17.62
CA VAL A 392 -8.26 -5.30 18.68
C VAL A 392 -8.12 -6.79 18.84
N SER A 393 -6.89 -7.30 18.81
CA SER A 393 -6.64 -8.73 19.05
C SER A 393 -5.33 -8.99 19.78
N THR A 394 -5.41 -9.74 20.89
CA THR A 394 -4.25 -10.27 21.64
C THR A 394 -3.67 -11.53 21.02
N ASN A 395 -4.46 -12.22 20.18
CA ASN A 395 -3.97 -13.25 19.26
C ASN A 395 -3.84 -12.61 17.88
N PRO A 396 -2.64 -12.44 17.31
CA PRO A 396 -2.43 -11.70 16.06
C PRO A 396 -2.88 -12.49 14.82
N ILE A 397 -4.03 -13.16 14.88
CA ILE A 397 -4.62 -13.96 13.82
C ILE A 397 -6.04 -13.47 13.59
N TRP A 398 -6.36 -13.09 12.36
CA TRP A 398 -7.72 -12.81 11.91
C TRP A 398 -8.19 -13.96 11.04
N SER A 399 -9.24 -14.67 11.45
CA SER A 399 -9.82 -15.77 10.69
C SER A 399 -11.12 -15.36 10.03
N PHE A 400 -11.24 -15.65 8.74
CA PHE A 400 -12.34 -15.25 7.89
C PHE A 400 -13.12 -16.47 7.40
N MET A 401 -14.42 -16.28 7.17
CA MET A 401 -15.30 -17.28 6.59
C MET A 401 -16.19 -16.64 5.53
N GLU A 402 -15.94 -17.00 4.28
CA GLU A 402 -16.74 -16.57 3.14
C GLU A 402 -17.93 -17.52 2.96
N PRO A 403 -19.12 -17.01 2.59
CA PRO A 403 -20.24 -17.87 2.25
C PRO A 403 -19.90 -18.71 1.01
N GLU A 404 -20.20 -20.02 1.04
CA GLU A 404 -20.09 -20.85 -0.15
C GLU A 404 -21.17 -20.42 -1.16
N ALA A 405 -20.80 -20.37 -2.44
CA ALA A 405 -21.78 -20.13 -3.50
C ALA A 405 -22.86 -21.23 -3.45
N ASP A 406 -24.13 -20.82 -3.40
CA ASP A 406 -25.29 -21.71 -3.34
C ASP A 406 -25.72 -22.24 -4.72
N PHE A 407 -24.96 -21.89 -5.78
CA PHE A 407 -25.19 -22.31 -7.15
C PHE A 407 -24.04 -23.18 -7.68
N GLU A 408 -24.40 -24.23 -8.41
CA GLU A 408 -23.44 -25.06 -9.12
C GLU A 408 -22.88 -24.29 -10.32
N VAL A 409 -21.58 -24.00 -10.29
CA VAL A 409 -20.85 -23.47 -11.45
C VAL A 409 -20.42 -24.65 -12.31
N ASP A 410 -21.01 -24.74 -13.49
CA ASP A 410 -20.69 -25.72 -14.52
C ASP A 410 -20.48 -24.98 -15.86
N PHE A 411 -20.03 -25.68 -16.89
CA PHE A 411 -19.93 -25.15 -18.26
C PHE A 411 -21.27 -24.70 -18.85
N TYR A 412 -22.37 -25.04 -18.20
CA TYR A 412 -23.72 -24.72 -18.63
C TYR A 412 -24.37 -23.68 -17.71
N PRO A 413 -25.35 -22.91 -18.22
CA PRO A 413 -26.22 -22.12 -17.37
C PRO A 413 -26.85 -22.98 -16.27
N THR A 414 -27.19 -22.36 -15.14
CA THR A 414 -27.84 -23.03 -13.99
C THR A 414 -29.07 -23.84 -14.40
N ARG A 415 -29.76 -23.42 -15.46
CA ARG A 415 -30.76 -24.23 -16.17
C ARG A 415 -30.13 -24.83 -17.41
N LYS A 416 -29.68 -26.08 -17.28
CA LYS A 416 -29.22 -26.88 -18.42
C LYS A 416 -30.37 -27.04 -19.42
N PRO A 417 -30.18 -26.80 -20.73
CA PRO A 417 -31.23 -27.04 -21.72
C PRO A 417 -31.63 -28.51 -21.68
N SER A 418 -32.93 -28.78 -21.71
CA SER A 418 -33.40 -30.16 -21.76
C SER A 418 -32.95 -30.81 -23.07
N PRO A 419 -32.79 -32.14 -23.13
CA PRO A 419 -32.44 -32.84 -24.37
C PRO A 419 -33.35 -32.48 -25.55
N TRP A 420 -34.62 -32.20 -25.26
CA TRP A 420 -35.59 -31.71 -26.24
C TRP A 420 -35.20 -30.35 -26.85
N ILE A 421 -34.87 -29.36 -26.00
CA ILE A 421 -34.48 -28.02 -26.46
C ILE A 421 -33.19 -28.10 -27.28
N VAL A 422 -32.23 -28.91 -26.85
CA VAL A 422 -30.97 -29.14 -27.59
C VAL A 422 -31.23 -29.66 -29.01
N MET A 423 -32.17 -30.61 -29.16
CA MET A 423 -32.56 -31.15 -30.46
C MET A 423 -33.38 -30.17 -31.31
N GLU A 424 -34.29 -29.41 -30.71
CA GLU A 424 -35.18 -28.48 -31.41
C GLU A 424 -34.44 -27.25 -31.95
N THR A 425 -33.41 -26.77 -31.23
CA THR A 425 -32.65 -25.58 -31.61
C THR A 425 -31.28 -25.88 -32.23
N ASP A 426 -31.00 -27.14 -32.57
CA ASP A 426 -29.76 -27.59 -33.24
C ASP A 426 -28.47 -27.12 -32.51
N MET A 427 -28.47 -27.11 -31.17
CA MET A 427 -27.36 -26.58 -30.37
C MET A 427 -26.09 -27.46 -30.36
N LEU A 428 -26.10 -28.59 -31.09
CA LEU A 428 -24.97 -29.52 -31.20
C LEU A 428 -24.11 -29.26 -32.45
N ARG A 429 -24.35 -28.14 -33.15
CA ARG A 429 -23.81 -27.86 -34.47
C ARG A 429 -22.96 -26.57 -34.49
#